data_AF-A0A2T4TV60-F1
#
_entry.id   AF-A0A2T4TV60-F1
#
_cell.length_a   1.000
_cell.length_b   1.000
_cell.length_c   1.000
_cell.angle_alpha   90.00
_cell.angle_beta   90.00
_cell.angle_gamma   90.00
#
_symmetry.space_group_name_H-M   'P 1'
#
loop_
_entity.id
_entity.type
_entity.pdbx_description
1 polymer ?
#
loop_
_entity_poly.entity_id
_entity_poly.type
_entity_poly.pdbx_seq_one_letter_code
_entity_poly.pdbx_strand_id
1 'polypeptide(L)'
;MKVALLKEPMRIPVTDPDSLMDHSKIMMLRAKCQTMTDIALEKSQRLADHAEFMAKKAKLALEHVELELEQLEKQEHDAITDFFQKVRSTHPVLKTLRERYGKGVSFIFDSDNKDVWIMALFNSDAPPILSDDDFPGTPFEEDDAGDDDDHGDEKVRGLDSDTDASA
;
A
#
# COMPACT_ATOMS: atom_id res chain seq x y z
N MET A 1 50.26 -8.80 42.52
CA MET A 1 51.06 -8.45 41.34
C MET A 1 50.93 -6.95 41.12
N LYS A 2 52.02 -6.18 41.17
CA LYS A 2 51.99 -4.72 40.93
C LYS A 2 52.53 -4.44 39.54
N VAL A 3 51.76 -3.77 38.68
CA VAL A 3 52.18 -3.35 37.33
C VAL A 3 52.41 -1.84 37.36
N ALA A 4 53.61 -1.40 36.99
CA ALA A 4 53.94 0.01 36.88
C ALA A 4 53.71 0.46 35.42
N LEU A 5 52.88 1.49 35.24
CA LEU A 5 52.69 2.16 33.95
C LEU A 5 53.56 3.40 33.90
N LEU A 6 54.22 3.63 32.77
CA LEU A 6 54.93 4.88 32.52
C LEU A 6 53.93 6.03 32.51
N LYS A 7 54.30 7.16 33.13
CA LYS A 7 53.47 8.37 33.12
C LYS A 7 53.36 8.98 31.73
N GLU A 8 54.35 8.78 30.86
CA GLU A 8 54.39 9.29 29.50
C GLU A 8 55.03 8.27 28.52
N PRO A 9 54.73 8.34 27.22
CA PRO A 9 55.32 7.47 26.21
C PRO A 9 56.83 7.68 26.10
N MET A 10 57.61 6.64 26.35
CA MET A 10 59.07 6.67 26.16
C MET A 10 59.41 6.41 24.68
N ARG A 11 60.28 7.24 24.10
CA ARG A 11 60.82 7.03 22.76
C ARG A 11 62.15 6.30 22.85
N ILE A 12 62.24 5.13 22.23
CA ILE A 12 63.47 4.33 22.17
C ILE A 12 63.94 4.29 20.70
N PRO A 13 65.16 4.75 20.40
CA PRO A 13 65.69 4.69 19.03
C PRO A 13 66.00 3.23 18.66
N VAL A 14 65.49 2.78 17.52
CA VAL A 14 65.86 1.49 16.92
C VAL A 14 67.20 1.70 16.21
N THR A 15 68.22 0.95 16.60
CA THR A 15 69.61 1.17 16.13
C THR A 15 70.26 -0.07 15.54
N ASP A 16 69.77 -1.27 15.87
CA ASP A 16 70.26 -2.51 15.32
C ASP A 16 69.68 -2.76 13.91
N PRO A 17 70.48 -3.24 12.94
CA PRO A 17 70.04 -3.40 11.55
C PRO A 17 68.82 -4.32 11.37
N ASP A 18 68.73 -5.40 12.15
CA ASP A 18 67.63 -6.36 12.04
C ASP A 18 66.31 -5.78 12.56
N SER A 19 66.31 -5.10 13.71
CA SER A 19 65.10 -4.42 14.20
C SER A 19 64.72 -3.21 13.36
N LEU A 20 65.68 -2.54 12.70
CA LEU A 20 65.37 -1.49 11.73
C LEU A 20 64.57 -2.04 10.54
N MET A 21 64.98 -3.20 10.02
CA MET A 21 64.26 -3.88 8.96
C MET A 21 62.85 -4.28 9.41
N ASP A 22 62.70 -4.87 10.60
CA ASP A 22 61.38 -5.24 11.10
C ASP A 22 60.50 -4.04 11.42
N HIS A 23 61.07 -2.96 11.98
CA HIS A 23 60.36 -1.71 12.19
C HIS A 23 59.84 -1.13 10.87
N SER A 24 60.65 -1.16 9.81
CA SER A 24 60.24 -0.69 8.48
C SER A 24 59.06 -1.51 7.93
N LYS A 25 59.08 -2.84 8.07
CA LYS A 25 57.96 -3.72 7.68
C LYS A 25 56.69 -3.39 8.47
N ILE A 26 56.82 -3.15 9.78
CA ILE A 26 55.68 -2.76 10.62
C ILE A 26 55.11 -1.42 10.15
N MET A 27 55.93 -0.44 9.83
CA MET A 27 55.45 0.85 9.30
C MET A 27 54.74 0.68 7.95
N MET A 28 55.29 -0.12 7.04
CA MET A 28 54.65 -0.42 5.75
C MET A 28 53.30 -1.14 5.93
N LEU A 29 53.22 -2.12 6.84
CA LEU A 29 51.97 -2.81 7.14
C LEU A 29 50.93 -1.87 7.74
N ARG A 30 51.32 -0.99 8.67
CA ARG A 30 50.43 0.02 9.23
C ARG A 30 49.89 0.96 8.17
N ALA A 31 50.76 1.46 7.29
CA ALA A 31 50.35 2.31 6.17
C ALA A 31 49.34 1.59 5.27
N LYS A 32 49.61 0.32 4.91
CA LYS A 32 48.69 -0.49 4.11
C LYS A 32 47.34 -0.71 4.80
N CYS A 33 47.33 -1.02 6.09
CA CYS A 33 46.10 -1.18 6.87
C CYS A 33 45.29 0.11 6.90
N GLN A 34 45.95 1.26 7.07
CA GLN A 34 45.28 2.56 7.05
C GLN A 34 44.63 2.80 5.69
N THR A 35 45.37 2.66 4.60
CA THR A 35 44.83 2.84 3.24
C THR A 35 43.64 1.93 2.96
N MET A 36 43.70 0.65 3.34
CA MET A 36 42.58 -0.28 3.17
C MET A 36 41.35 0.14 3.99
N THR A 37 41.57 0.65 5.20
CA THR A 37 40.50 1.16 6.06
C THR A 37 39.84 2.39 5.46
N ASP A 38 40.65 3.33 4.96
CA ASP A 38 40.15 4.55 4.32
C ASP A 38 39.32 4.23 3.07
N ILE A 39 39.78 3.31 2.22
CA ILE A 39 39.04 2.84 1.04
C ILE A 39 37.72 2.17 1.45
N ALA A 40 37.74 1.31 2.47
CA ALA A 40 36.55 0.63 2.95
C ALA A 40 35.53 1.63 3.52
N LEU A 41 36.00 2.62 4.28
CA LEU A 41 35.16 3.67 4.85
C LEU A 41 34.52 4.52 3.75
N GLU A 42 35.31 4.95 2.76
CA GLU A 42 34.80 5.73 1.63
C GLU A 42 33.75 4.96 0.83
N LYS A 43 34.01 3.67 0.55
CA LYS A 43 33.05 2.80 -0.14
C LYS A 43 31.76 2.65 0.66
N SER A 44 31.87 2.44 1.98
CA SER A 44 30.70 2.32 2.86
C SER A 44 29.89 3.61 2.89
N GLN A 45 30.55 4.76 2.95
CA GLN A 45 29.87 6.05 2.96
C GLN A 45 29.11 6.29 1.65
N ARG A 46 29.72 6.04 0.50
CA ARG A 46 29.05 6.17 -0.81
C ARG A 46 27.81 5.27 -0.93
N LEU A 47 27.88 4.06 -0.39
CA LEU A 47 26.73 3.14 -0.38
C LEU A 47 25.60 3.66 0.54
N ALA A 48 25.95 4.21 1.70
CA ALA A 48 24.99 4.82 2.61
C ALA A 48 24.29 6.03 1.95
N ASP A 49 25.05 6.93 1.33
CA ASP A 49 24.52 8.11 0.64
C ASP A 49 23.59 7.71 -0.51
N HIS A 50 23.97 6.68 -1.28
CA HIS A 50 23.14 6.15 -2.35
C HIS A 50 21.84 5.52 -1.83
N ALA A 51 21.90 4.74 -0.75
CA ALA A 51 20.73 4.15 -0.12
C ALA A 51 19.78 5.23 0.42
N GLU A 52 20.31 6.29 1.03
CA GLU A 52 19.53 7.43 1.50
C GLU A 52 18.84 8.16 0.34
N PHE A 53 19.55 8.38 -0.76
CA PHE A 53 18.97 8.96 -1.98
C PHE A 53 17.82 8.11 -2.53
N MET A 54 18.02 6.80 -2.62
CA MET A 54 16.99 5.87 -3.11
C MET A 54 15.77 5.84 -2.18
N ALA A 55 15.97 5.87 -0.86
CA ALA A 55 14.89 5.95 0.12
C ALA A 55 14.08 7.26 -0.03
N LYS A 56 14.76 8.39 -0.20
CA LYS A 56 14.11 9.68 -0.48
C LYS A 56 13.30 9.67 -1.78
N LYS A 57 13.87 9.09 -2.84
CA LYS A 57 13.18 8.94 -4.13
C LYS A 57 11.92 8.07 -4.02
N ALA A 58 12.03 6.93 -3.32
CA ALA A 58 10.89 6.04 -3.09
C ALA A 58 9.78 6.73 -2.27
N LYS A 59 10.15 7.51 -1.25
CA LYS A 59 9.20 8.29 -0.45
C LYS A 59 8.44 9.30 -1.30
N LEU A 60 9.13 10.06 -2.16
CA LEU A 60 8.48 11.02 -3.05
C LEU A 60 7.55 10.33 -4.06
N ALA A 61 7.92 9.14 -4.54
CA ALA A 61 7.05 8.36 -5.43
C ALA A 61 5.78 7.89 -4.70
N LEU A 62 5.88 7.48 -3.43
CA LEU A 62 4.73 7.13 -2.61
C LEU A 62 3.81 8.34 -2.39
N GLU A 63 4.38 9.47 -1.96
CA GLU A 63 3.62 10.71 -1.74
C GLU A 63 2.90 11.16 -3.03
N HIS A 64 3.50 10.96 -4.20
CA HIS A 64 2.84 11.25 -5.49
C HIS A 64 1.65 10.33 -5.76
N VAL A 65 1.80 9.01 -5.53
CA VAL A 65 0.72 8.05 -5.73
C VAL A 65 -0.43 8.31 -4.77
N GLU A 66 -0.15 8.65 -3.51
CA GLU A 66 -1.17 9.01 -2.53
C GLU A 66 -1.99 10.22 -2.97
N LEU A 67 -1.32 11.26 -3.53
CA LEU A 67 -2.01 12.43 -4.07
C LEU A 67 -2.85 12.11 -5.32
N GLU A 68 -2.35 11.25 -6.21
CA GLU A 68 -3.11 10.79 -7.38
C GLU A 68 -4.35 9.99 -6.97
N LEU A 69 -4.24 9.14 -5.94
CA LEU A 69 -5.36 8.40 -5.38
C LEU A 69 -6.40 9.33 -4.76
N GLU A 70 -5.99 10.31 -3.93
CA GLU A 70 -6.90 11.29 -3.35
C GLU A 70 -7.64 12.09 -4.45
N GLN A 71 -6.94 12.43 -5.54
CA GLN A 71 -7.56 13.09 -6.68
C GLN A 71 -8.57 12.20 -7.39
N LEU A 72 -8.27 10.92 -7.59
CA LEU A 72 -9.18 9.95 -8.20
C LEU A 72 -10.40 9.69 -7.33
N GLU A 73 -10.24 9.50 -6.03
CA GLU A 73 -11.36 9.34 -5.08
C GLU A 73 -12.30 10.55 -5.13
N LYS A 74 -11.73 11.77 -5.21
CA LYS A 74 -12.53 12.99 -5.38
C LYS A 74 -13.27 13.00 -6.72
N GLN A 75 -12.58 12.67 -7.82
CA GLN A 75 -13.21 12.62 -9.14
C GLN A 75 -14.33 11.58 -9.21
N GLU A 76 -14.12 10.42 -8.61
CA GLU A 76 -15.13 9.37 -8.48
C GLU A 76 -16.32 9.87 -7.66
N HIS A 77 -16.09 10.48 -6.50
CA HIS A 77 -17.15 11.03 -5.66
C HIS A 77 -17.99 12.10 -6.39
N ASP A 78 -17.32 13.02 -7.09
CA ASP A 78 -17.97 14.07 -7.89
C ASP A 78 -18.80 13.43 -9.02
N ALA A 79 -18.26 12.44 -9.73
CA ALA A 79 -18.96 11.73 -10.81
C ALA A 79 -20.18 10.94 -10.32
N ILE A 80 -20.05 10.23 -9.19
CA ILE A 80 -21.15 9.49 -8.54
C ILE A 80 -22.26 10.47 -8.11
N THR A 81 -21.87 11.59 -7.51
CA THR A 81 -22.82 12.62 -7.07
C THR A 81 -23.60 13.20 -8.24
N ASP A 82 -22.89 13.57 -9.32
CA ASP A 82 -23.49 14.09 -10.55
C ASP A 82 -24.42 13.06 -11.22
N PHE A 83 -24.00 11.80 -11.27
CA PHE A 83 -24.78 10.70 -11.82
C PHE A 83 -26.12 10.55 -11.07
N PHE A 84 -26.10 10.40 -9.75
CA PHE A 84 -27.32 10.21 -8.97
C PHE A 84 -28.19 11.48 -8.92
N GLN A 85 -27.58 12.68 -8.98
CA GLN A 85 -28.34 13.91 -9.17
C GLN A 85 -29.10 13.89 -10.50
N LYS A 86 -28.45 13.43 -11.58
CA LYS A 86 -29.08 13.29 -12.89
C LYS A 86 -30.21 12.26 -12.84
N VAL A 87 -29.99 11.07 -12.29
CA VAL A 87 -31.03 10.04 -12.11
C VAL A 87 -32.26 10.60 -11.38
N ARG A 88 -32.06 11.32 -10.27
CA ARG A 88 -33.16 11.98 -9.54
C ARG A 88 -33.93 12.99 -10.38
N SER A 89 -33.26 13.70 -11.30
CA SER A 89 -33.87 14.74 -12.13
C SER A 89 -34.57 14.19 -13.37
N THR A 90 -34.09 13.08 -13.93
CA THR A 90 -34.57 12.53 -15.20
C THR A 90 -35.52 11.36 -15.04
N HIS A 91 -35.45 10.60 -13.92
CA HIS A 91 -36.28 9.41 -13.75
C HIS A 91 -37.74 9.80 -13.44
N PRO A 92 -38.71 9.45 -14.30
CA PRO A 92 -40.10 9.89 -14.17
C PRO A 92 -40.72 9.50 -12.82
N VAL A 93 -40.50 8.26 -12.38
CA VAL A 93 -41.06 7.74 -11.11
C VAL A 93 -40.52 8.51 -9.90
N LEU A 94 -39.22 8.82 -9.86
CA LEU A 94 -38.63 9.56 -8.73
C LEU A 94 -39.15 10.99 -8.68
N LYS A 95 -39.38 11.60 -9.84
CA LYS A 95 -39.97 12.92 -9.95
C LYS A 95 -41.39 12.92 -9.39
N THR A 96 -42.23 11.96 -9.79
CA THR A 96 -43.60 11.81 -9.27
C THR A 96 -43.62 11.59 -7.76
N LEU A 97 -42.76 10.70 -7.24
CA LEU A 97 -42.65 10.46 -5.80
C LEU A 97 -42.23 11.72 -5.03
N ARG A 98 -41.27 12.47 -5.57
CA ARG A 98 -40.83 13.73 -4.94
C ARG A 98 -41.90 14.81 -5.00
N GLU A 99 -42.66 14.91 -6.08
CA GLU A 99 -43.78 15.87 -6.20
C GLU A 99 -44.91 15.54 -5.21
N ARG A 100 -45.19 14.26 -4.99
CA ARG A 100 -46.26 13.80 -4.10
C ARG A 100 -45.89 13.82 -2.61
N TYR A 101 -44.71 13.32 -2.26
CA TYR A 101 -44.29 13.13 -0.87
C TYR A 101 -43.35 14.24 -0.38
N GLY A 102 -42.81 15.06 -1.27
CA GLY A 102 -41.96 16.20 -0.91
C GLY A 102 -40.74 15.79 -0.09
N LYS A 103 -40.66 16.28 1.15
CA LYS A 103 -39.60 15.93 2.11
C LYS A 103 -39.88 14.63 2.89
N GLY A 104 -41.06 14.04 2.72
CA GLY A 104 -41.48 12.79 3.35
C GLY A 104 -40.91 11.54 2.67
N VAL A 105 -40.14 11.68 1.59
CA VAL A 105 -39.45 10.58 0.91
C VAL A 105 -37.97 10.92 0.74
N SER A 106 -37.11 9.94 1.00
CA SER A 106 -35.68 9.99 0.70
C SER A 106 -35.28 8.79 -0.16
N PHE A 107 -34.22 8.92 -0.94
CA PHE A 107 -33.81 7.89 -1.90
C PHE A 107 -32.37 7.48 -1.62
N ILE A 108 -32.17 6.19 -1.37
CA ILE A 108 -30.86 5.54 -1.35
C ILE A 108 -30.64 4.93 -2.73
N PHE A 109 -29.46 5.14 -3.28
CA PHE A 109 -29.07 4.60 -4.57
C PHE A 109 -27.90 3.66 -4.35
N ASP A 110 -27.93 2.55 -5.07
CA ASP A 110 -26.81 1.65 -5.22
C ASP A 110 -26.70 1.28 -6.71
N SER A 111 -25.53 0.82 -7.14
CA SER A 111 -25.33 0.46 -8.55
C SER A 111 -24.19 -0.51 -8.73
N ASP A 112 -24.33 -1.38 -9.72
CA ASP A 112 -23.22 -2.17 -10.26
C ASP A 112 -22.90 -1.77 -11.71
N ASN A 113 -22.19 -2.64 -12.42
CA ASN A 113 -21.82 -2.40 -13.82
C ASN A 113 -23.00 -2.36 -14.80
N LYS A 114 -24.20 -2.81 -14.42
CA LYS A 114 -25.34 -3.01 -15.32
C LYS A 114 -26.60 -2.30 -14.86
N ASP A 115 -26.84 -2.27 -13.54
CA ASP A 115 -28.10 -1.87 -12.96
C ASP A 115 -27.91 -0.83 -11.85
N VAL A 116 -28.94 0.01 -11.67
CA VAL A 116 -29.03 0.99 -10.58
C VAL A 116 -30.24 0.62 -9.74
N TRP A 117 -29.99 0.27 -8.48
CA TRP A 117 -31.04 0.02 -7.51
C TRP A 117 -31.39 1.29 -6.76
N ILE A 118 -32.68 1.48 -6.54
CA ILE A 118 -33.21 2.68 -5.89
C ILE A 118 -34.17 2.24 -4.80
N MET A 119 -33.79 2.54 -3.56
CA MET A 119 -34.62 2.30 -2.39
C MET A 119 -35.21 3.62 -1.93
N ALA A 120 -36.55 3.70 -1.97
CA ALA A 120 -37.29 4.85 -1.44
C ALA A 120 -37.63 4.61 0.04
N LEU A 121 -37.20 5.52 0.90
CA LEU A 121 -37.51 5.52 2.33
C LEU A 121 -38.57 6.60 2.61
N PHE A 122 -39.72 6.18 3.11
CA PHE A 122 -40.82 7.07 3.47
C PHE A 122 -40.78 7.36 4.97
N ASN A 123 -40.91 8.63 5.33
CA ASN A 123 -41.01 9.04 6.72
C ASN A 123 -42.38 8.65 7.30
N SER A 124 -42.48 8.57 8.62
CA SER A 124 -43.72 8.21 9.33
C SER A 124 -44.89 9.18 9.09
N ASP A 125 -44.60 10.40 8.65
CA ASP A 125 -45.57 11.45 8.31
C ASP A 125 -45.94 11.48 6.82
N ALA A 126 -45.35 10.61 6.01
CA ALA A 126 -45.68 10.50 4.59
C ALA A 126 -47.10 9.93 4.41
N PRO A 127 -47.90 10.48 3.46
CA PRO A 127 -49.19 9.88 3.12
C PRO A 127 -49.07 8.40 2.73
N PRO A 128 -50.12 7.59 2.90
CA PRO A 128 -50.08 6.18 2.54
C PRO A 128 -49.86 5.97 1.03
N ILE A 129 -49.13 4.92 0.68
CA ILE A 129 -48.96 4.46 -0.70
C ILE A 129 -50.34 3.96 -1.17
N LEU A 130 -50.90 4.57 -2.23
CA LEU A 130 -52.32 4.35 -2.61
C LEU A 130 -52.51 3.21 -3.62
N SER A 131 -51.48 2.81 -4.38
CA SER A 131 -51.53 1.66 -5.29
C SER A 131 -50.14 1.27 -5.80
N ASP A 132 -49.93 -0.03 -6.09
CA ASP A 132 -48.72 -0.55 -6.75
C ASP A 132 -48.50 0.07 -8.16
N ASP A 133 -49.57 0.59 -8.78
CA ASP A 133 -49.50 1.33 -10.06
C ASP A 133 -48.74 2.66 -9.97
N ASP A 134 -48.53 3.21 -8.77
CA ASP A 134 -47.70 4.41 -8.55
C ASP A 134 -46.18 4.08 -8.53
N PHE A 135 -45.83 2.78 -8.51
CA PHE A 135 -44.47 2.27 -8.33
C PHE A 135 -44.15 1.16 -9.35
N PRO A 136 -44.02 1.48 -10.65
CA PRO A 136 -43.67 0.49 -11.67
C PRO A 136 -42.20 0.11 -11.56
N GLY A 137 -41.89 -0.72 -10.57
CA GLY A 137 -40.62 -1.41 -10.41
C GLY A 137 -40.90 -2.90 -10.25
N THR A 138 -40.05 -3.75 -10.83
CA THR A 138 -40.04 -5.16 -10.45
C THR A 138 -39.60 -5.25 -8.98
N PRO A 139 -40.32 -5.99 -8.12
CA PRO A 139 -39.86 -6.28 -6.77
C PRO A 139 -38.41 -6.80 -6.83
N PHE A 140 -37.59 -6.38 -5.88
CA PHE A 140 -36.31 -7.06 -5.65
C PHE A 140 -36.67 -8.47 -5.16
N GLU A 141 -36.53 -9.47 -6.03
CA GLU A 141 -36.58 -10.86 -5.61
C GLU A 141 -35.34 -11.06 -4.74
N GLU A 142 -35.52 -11.22 -3.42
CA GLU A 142 -34.48 -11.83 -2.61
C GLU A 142 -34.24 -13.20 -3.25
N ASP A 143 -33.10 -13.37 -3.91
CA ASP A 143 -32.58 -14.70 -4.25
C ASP A 143 -32.48 -15.44 -2.92
N ASP A 144 -33.51 -16.24 -2.64
CA ASP A 144 -33.53 -17.27 -1.62
C ASP A 144 -32.39 -18.23 -1.98
N ALA A 145 -31.20 -17.92 -1.49
CA ALA A 145 -30.05 -18.82 -1.54
C ALA A 145 -30.29 -19.96 -0.55
N GLY A 146 -31.37 -20.69 -0.80
CA GLY A 146 -31.77 -21.93 -0.17
C GLY A 146 -31.28 -23.10 -1.01
N ASP A 147 -30.21 -23.69 -0.50
CA ASP A 147 -30.00 -25.13 -0.40
C ASP A 147 -29.39 -25.91 -1.58
N ASP A 148 -28.27 -26.54 -1.22
CA ASP A 148 -27.78 -27.85 -1.65
C ASP A 148 -27.76 -28.19 -3.14
N ASP A 149 -26.54 -28.22 -3.70
CA ASP A 149 -26.16 -29.36 -4.52
C ASP A 149 -24.69 -29.76 -4.33
N ASP A 150 -24.57 -30.94 -3.72
CA ASP A 150 -23.47 -31.88 -3.69
C ASP A 150 -22.75 -32.01 -5.03
N HIS A 151 -21.46 -31.69 -5.05
CA HIS A 151 -20.53 -32.36 -5.97
C HIS A 151 -19.15 -32.55 -5.33
N GLY A 152 -18.94 -33.77 -4.86
CA GLY A 152 -18.06 -34.67 -5.59
C GLY A 152 -16.56 -34.40 -5.49
N ASP A 153 -15.99 -34.97 -4.44
CA ASP A 153 -14.62 -35.49 -4.32
C ASP A 153 -13.87 -35.69 -5.67
N GLU A 154 -12.96 -34.78 -6.05
CA GLU A 154 -11.95 -35.05 -7.07
C GLU A 154 -10.53 -34.83 -6.53
N LYS A 155 -9.85 -35.96 -6.32
CA LYS A 155 -8.47 -36.09 -5.87
C LYS A 155 -7.50 -35.44 -6.86
N VAL A 156 -6.86 -34.34 -6.47
CA VAL A 156 -5.66 -33.87 -7.18
C VAL A 156 -4.44 -34.62 -6.62
N ARG A 157 -4.09 -35.71 -7.31
CA ARG A 157 -2.76 -36.34 -7.27
C ARG A 157 -1.75 -35.42 -7.97
N GLY A 158 -0.53 -35.35 -7.42
CA GLY A 158 0.67 -35.04 -8.21
C GLY A 158 1.48 -33.86 -7.70
N LEU A 159 2.10 -34.03 -6.54
CA LEU A 159 3.42 -33.46 -6.27
C LEU A 159 4.39 -34.11 -7.26
N ASP A 160 4.99 -33.33 -8.15
CA ASP A 160 6.32 -33.65 -8.68
C ASP A 160 7.10 -32.34 -8.81
N SER A 161 7.95 -32.18 -7.80
CA SER A 161 9.13 -31.34 -7.79
C SER A 161 10.11 -31.82 -8.87
N ASP A 162 10.56 -30.93 -9.73
CA ASP A 162 11.87 -31.12 -10.36
C ASP A 162 12.71 -29.86 -10.19
N THR A 163 13.74 -30.07 -9.38
CA THR A 163 14.86 -29.18 -9.11
C THR A 163 16.07 -29.91 -9.68
N ASP A 164 16.73 -29.36 -10.69
CA ASP A 164 18.13 -29.65 -11.04
C ASP A 164 18.59 -28.54 -11.99
N ALA A 165 19.42 -27.57 -11.61
CA ALA A 165 20.83 -27.64 -11.23
C ALA A 165 21.75 -28.23 -12.33
N SER A 166 22.57 -27.32 -12.88
CA SER A 166 23.92 -27.54 -13.41
C SER A 166 24.11 -28.21 -14.78
N ALA A 167 24.50 -27.38 -15.77
CA ALA A 167 25.74 -27.52 -16.54
C ALA A 167 26.16 -26.16 -17.13
#